data_AF-A0A3D1M2J6-F1
#
_entry.id   AF-A0A3D1M2J6-F1
#
_cell.length_a   1.000
_cell.length_b   1.000
_cell.length_c   1.000
_cell.angle_alpha   90.00
_cell.angle_beta   90.00
_cell.angle_gamma   90.00
#
_symmetry.space_group_name_H-M   'P 1'
#
loop_
_entity.id
_entity.type
_entity.pdbx_description
1 polymer ?
#
loop_
_entity_poly.entity_id
_entity_poly.type
_entity_poly.pdbx_seq_one_letter_code
_entity_poly.pdbx_strand_id
1 'polypeptide(L)' 'MLISNNKKYKSNISTLWLCQLIASTSWVASVFVYGSFTLGDYLQLLAGTAWTISNLISFFKT' A
#
# COMPACT_ATOMS: atom_id res chain seq x y z
N MET A 1 3.56 -34.08 20.14
CA MET A 1 4.19 -33.78 18.83
C MET A 1 3.73 -32.39 18.40
N LEU A 2 4.49 -31.35 18.75
CA LEU A 2 4.14 -29.96 18.41
C LEU A 2 4.75 -29.63 17.04
N ILE A 3 3.92 -29.63 15.99
CA ILE A 3 4.31 -29.14 14.68
C ILE A 3 4.51 -27.62 14.79
N SER A 4 5.77 -27.20 14.87
CA SER A 4 6.17 -25.81 14.72
C SER A 4 6.13 -25.48 13.22
N ASN A 5 4.99 -24.95 12.77
CA ASN A 5 4.80 -24.42 11.43
C ASN A 5 5.59 -23.12 11.27
N ASN A 6 6.88 -23.26 10.95
CA ASN A 6 7.74 -22.15 10.55
C ASN A 6 7.34 -21.69 9.14
N LYS A 7 6.31 -20.84 9.04
CA LYS A 7 6.01 -20.09 7.83
C LYS A 7 7.19 -19.16 7.54
N LYS A 8 8.15 -19.65 6.74
CA LYS A 8 9.12 -18.78 6.04
C LYS A 8 8.32 -17.85 5.12
N TYR A 9 8.02 -16.64 5.61
CA TYR A 9 7.59 -15.52 4.78
C TYR A 9 8.78 -15.08 3.92
N LYS A 10 9.01 -15.86 2.86
CA LYS A 10 10.19 -15.85 2.00
C LYS A 10 10.10 -14.67 1.03
N SER A 11 10.75 -13.56 1.39
CA SER A 11 11.41 -12.54 0.53
C SER A 11 10.63 -11.86 -0.61
N ASN A 12 9.44 -12.34 -1.01
CA ASN A 12 8.59 -11.73 -2.04
C ASN A 12 7.77 -10.57 -1.47
N ILE A 13 7.60 -10.51 -0.14
CA ILE A 13 6.93 -9.40 0.53
C ILE A 13 7.62 -8.10 0.17
N SER A 14 8.94 -7.98 0.25
CA SER A 14 9.62 -6.68 0.13
C SER A 14 9.50 -6.06 -1.27
N THR A 15 9.67 -6.85 -2.34
CA THR A 15 9.54 -6.33 -3.72
C THR A 15 8.07 -6.10 -4.10
N LEU A 16 7.17 -7.02 -3.76
CA LEU A 16 5.74 -6.84 -3.99
C LEU A 16 5.20 -5.62 -3.24
N TRP A 17 5.67 -5.42 -2.01
CA TRP A 17 5.34 -4.29 -1.16
C TRP A 17 5.82 -2.96 -1.76
N LEU A 18 7.05 -2.90 -2.28
CA LEU A 18 7.52 -1.74 -3.01
C LEU A 18 6.64 -1.45 -4.23
N CYS A 19 6.30 -2.48 -5.03
CA CYS A 19 5.38 -2.29 -6.15
C CYS A 19 3.99 -1.79 -5.71
N GLN A 20 3.45 -2.26 -4.58
CA GLN A 20 2.18 -1.77 -4.02
C GLN A 20 2.27 -0.32 -3.52
N LEU A 21 3.41 0.08 -2.96
CA LEU A 21 3.67 1.46 -2.55
C LEU A 21 3.77 2.38 -3.77
N ILE A 22 4.52 2.00 -4.80
CA ILE A 22 4.61 2.75 -6.06
C ILE A 22 3.23 2.87 -6.72
N ALA A 23 2.46 1.77 -6.78
CA ALA A 23 1.13 1.77 -7.39
C ALA A 23 0.14 2.70 -6.65
N SER A 24 0.08 2.60 -5.32
CA SER A 24 -0.81 3.46 -4.51
C SER A 24 -0.38 4.94 -4.56
N THR A 25 0.92 5.22 -4.55
CA THR A 25 1.44 6.60 -4.70
C THR A 25 1.15 7.16 -6.09
N SER A 26 1.29 6.35 -7.14
CA SER A 26 0.96 6.75 -8.51
C SER A 26 -0.54 7.02 -8.67
N TRP A 27 -1.39 6.30 -7.94
CA TRP A 27 -2.83 6.52 -7.96
C TRP A 27 -3.21 7.86 -7.31
N VAL A 28 -2.63 8.17 -6.15
CA VAL A 28 -2.80 9.47 -5.49
C VAL A 28 -2.28 10.60 -6.39
N ALA A 29 -1.09 10.46 -6.98
CA ALA A 29 -0.52 11.45 -7.88
C ALA A 29 -1.39 11.68 -9.12
N SER A 30 -2.03 10.63 -9.66
CA SER A 30 -2.94 10.75 -10.80
C SER A 30 -4.15 11.64 -10.50
N VAL A 31 -4.69 11.61 -9.28
CA VAL A 31 -5.82 12.47 -8.87
C VAL A 31 -5.44 13.95 -8.96
N PHE A 32 -4.19 14.30 -8.64
CA PHE A 32 -3.69 15.67 -8.80
C PHE A 32 -3.51 16.09 -10.27
N VAL A 33 -3.16 15.15 -11.16
CA VAL A 33 -2.98 15.44 -12.60
C VAL A 33 -4.32 15.64 -13.29
N TYR A 34 -5.38 14.94 -12.86
CA TYR A 34 -6.72 15.10 -13.42
C TYR A 34 -7.33 16.49 -13.16
N GLY A 35 -6.85 17.24 -12.15
CA GLY A 35 -7.22 18.63 -11.89
C GLY A 35 -8.69 18.87 -11.52
N SER A 36 -9.52 17.81 -11.54
CA SER A 36 -10.88 17.83 -11.00
C SER A 36 -10.76 17.59 -9.50
N PHE A 37 -11.03 18.63 -8.71
CA PHE A 37 -11.12 18.53 -7.25
C PHE A 37 -12.59 18.41 -6.85
N THR A 38 -13.23 17.31 -7.25
CA THR A 38 -14.59 17.00 -6.81
C THR A 38 -14.55 16.26 -5.47
N LEU A 39 -15.68 16.21 -4.75
CA LEU A 39 -15.79 15.46 -3.48
C LEU A 39 -15.33 13.99 -3.60
N GLY A 40 -15.45 13.37 -4.77
CA GLY A 40 -14.99 12.00 -5.02
C GLY A 40 -13.47 11.87 -5.03
N ASP A 41 -12.76 12.87 -5.58
CA ASP A 41 -11.30 12.89 -5.67
C ASP A 41 -10.65 12.95 -4.28
N TYR A 42 -11.27 13.69 -3.35
CA TYR A 42 -10.84 13.73 -1.95
C TYR A 42 -10.96 12.38 -1.24
N LEU A 43 -12.06 11.64 -1.46
CA LEU A 43 -12.24 10.29 -0.93
C LEU A 43 -11.21 9.32 -1.52
N GLN A 44 -10.88 9.48 -2.81
CA GLN A 44 -9.89 8.67 -3.51
C GLN A 44 -8.47 8.93 -3.01
N LEU A 45 -8.15 10.19 -2.70
CA LEU A 45 -6.92 10.61 -2.02
C LEU A 45 -6.83 10.03 -0.61
N LEU A 46 -7.93 10.06 0.15
CA LEU A 46 -7.98 9.52 1.51
C LEU A 46 -7.82 7.99 1.51
N ALA A 47 -8.45 7.30 0.56
CA ALA A 47 -8.31 5.85 0.38
C ALA A 47 -6.89 5.48 -0.06
N GLY A 48 -6.31 6.21 -1.02
CA GLY A 48 -4.94 5.99 -1.49
C GLY A 48 -3.90 6.22 -0.38
N THR A 49 -4.07 7.26 0.44
CA THR A 49 -3.20 7.55 1.59
C THR A 49 -3.38 6.54 2.72
N ALA A 50 -4.59 6.08 3.00
CA ALA A 50 -4.81 4.98 3.95
C ALA A 50 -4.11 3.68 3.49
N TRP A 51 -4.10 3.41 2.19
CA TRP A 51 -3.42 2.25 1.62
C TRP A 51 -1.89 2.38 1.67
N THR A 52 -1.32 3.55 1.39
CA THR A 52 0.13 3.78 1.54
C THR A 52 0.56 3.60 3.01
N ILE A 53 -0.24 4.10 3.96
CA ILE A 53 0.01 3.94 5.40
C ILE A 53 -0.10 2.47 5.83
N SER A 54 -1.11 1.75 5.36
CA SER A 54 -1.28 0.31 5.65
C SER A 54 -0.09 -0.50 5.15
N ASN A 55 0.40 -0.21 3.94
CA ASN A 55 1.64 -0.77 3.44
C ASN A 55 2.81 -0.38 4.35
N LEU A 56 3.01 0.91 4.68
CA LEU A 56 4.09 1.37 5.57
C LEU A 56 4.11 0.63 6.92
N ILE A 57 2.97 0.47 7.56
CA ILE A 57 2.85 -0.27 8.81
C ILE A 57 3.21 -1.75 8.63
N SER A 58 2.81 -2.37 7.52
CA SER A 58 3.18 -3.76 7.21
C SER A 58 4.70 -3.95 7.03
N PHE A 59 5.42 -2.93 6.56
CA PHE A 59 6.88 -2.94 6.47
C PHE A 59 7.53 -2.84 7.85
N PHE A 60 7.08 -1.92 8.71
CA PHE A 60 7.62 -1.78 10.08
C PHE A 60 7.28 -2.96 11.00
N LYS A 61 6.26 -3.75 10.66
CA LYS A 61 5.83 -4.93 11.43
C LYS A 61 6.55 -6.24 11.00
N THR A 62 7.42 -6.17 10.00
CA THR A 62 8.30 -7.28 9.57
C THR A 62 9.59 -7.26 10.38
#